data_AF-A0A8T6ZW15-F1
#
_entry.id   AF-A0A8T6ZW15-F1
#
_cell.length_a   1.000
_cell.length_b   1.000
_cell.length_c   1.000
_cell.angle_alpha   90.00
_cell.angle_beta   90.00
_cell.angle_gamma   90.00
#
_symmetry.space_group_name_H-M   'P 1'
#
loop_
_entity.id
_entity.type
_entity.pdbx_description
1 polymer ?
#
loop_
_entity_poly.entity_id
_entity_poly.type
_entity_poly.pdbx_seq_one_letter_code
_entity_poly.pdbx_strand_id
1 'polypeptide(L)' 'MSLEQHAKLDELISSRIAVLDGAMGTSIQDLGLDEADFRGERFADWPQPLKGN' A
#
# COMPACT_ATOMS: atom_id res chain seq x y z
N MET A 1 -9.78 -11.35 8.27
CA MET A 1 -10.18 -10.11 8.97
C MET A 1 -10.99 -10.49 10.17
N SER A 2 -10.56 -10.08 11.37
CA SER A 2 -11.22 -10.42 12.65
C SER A 2 -12.45 -9.53 12.84
N LEU A 3 -13.55 -10.08 13.37
CA LEU A 3 -14.78 -9.35 13.72
C LEU A 3 -14.52 -8.13 14.63
N GLU A 4 -13.45 -8.20 15.43
CA GLU A 4 -13.01 -7.13 16.34
C GLU A 4 -12.56 -5.86 15.60
N GLN A 5 -11.96 -6.01 14.41
CA GLN A 5 -11.48 -4.86 13.62
C GLN A 5 -12.66 -4.05 13.04
N HIS A 6 -13.75 -4.72 12.69
CA HIS A 6 -14.96 -4.07 12.17
C HIS A 6 -15.64 -3.23 13.25
N ALA A 7 -15.86 -3.82 14.43
CA ALA A 7 -16.49 -3.11 15.54
C ALA A 7 -15.74 -1.83 15.92
N LYS A 8 -14.40 -1.89 15.90
CA LYS A 8 -13.56 -0.73 16.16
C LYS A 8 -13.68 0.34 15.07
N LEU A 9 -13.76 -0.05 13.81
CA LEU A 9 -13.95 0.89 12.70
C LEU A 9 -15.33 1.58 12.79
N ASP A 10 -16.36 0.82 13.12
CA ASP A 10 -17.73 1.32 13.26
C ASP A 10 -17.83 2.36 14.39
N GLU A 11 -17.21 2.09 15.54
CA GLU A 11 -17.12 3.05 16.65
C GLU A 11 -16.38 4.34 16.24
N LEU A 12 -15.27 4.19 15.52
CA LEU A 12 -14.45 5.30 15.08
C LEU A 12 -15.19 6.22 14.09
N ILE A 13 -15.85 5.65 13.10
CA ILE A 13 -16.59 6.42 12.08
C ILE A 13 -17.86 7.05 12.68
N SER A 14 -18.47 6.42 13.68
CA SER A 14 -19.65 6.96 14.36
C SER A 14 -19.33 8.15 15.28
N SER A 15 -18.12 8.19 15.86
CA SER A 15 -17.71 9.21 16.84
C SER A 15 -16.98 10.40 16.23
N ARG A 16 -16.42 10.26 15.03
CA ARG A 16 -15.68 11.32 14.33
C ARG A 16 -15.54 11.04 12.84
N ILE A 17 -15.20 12.09 12.09
CA ILE A 17 -14.77 11.93 10.69
C ILE A 17 -13.45 11.15 10.67
N ALA A 18 -13.48 9.98 10.05
CA ALA A 18 -12.28 9.21 9.75
C ALA A 18 -11.69 9.68 8.42
N VAL A 19 -10.37 9.89 8.39
CA VAL A 19 -9.63 10.20 7.17
C VAL A 19 -8.79 8.97 6.82
N LEU A 20 -8.90 8.53 5.58
CA LEU A 20 -8.05 7.49 5.02
C LEU A 20 -6.82 8.12 4.37
N ASP A 21 -5.76 7.34 4.24
CA ASP A 21 -4.56 7.76 3.54
C ASP A 21 -4.83 8.06 2.06
N GLY A 22 -3.96 8.88 1.48
CA GLY A 22 -4.05 9.29 0.09
C GLY A 22 -3.54 8.24 -0.89
N ALA A 23 -3.37 8.64 -2.16
CA ALA A 23 -2.86 7.77 -3.20
C ALA A 23 -1.38 7.39 -2.97
N MET A 24 -1.14 6.28 -2.26
CA MET A 24 0.19 5.77 -1.96
C MET A 24 1.04 5.54 -3.23
N GLY A 25 0.42 5.08 -4.33
CA GLY A 25 1.12 4.81 -5.58
C GLY A 25 1.79 6.06 -6.19
N THR A 26 1.19 7.24 -6.04
CA THR A 26 1.79 8.50 -6.49
C THR A 26 3.00 8.84 -5.62
N SER A 27 2.87 8.70 -4.29
CA SER A 27 3.99 8.91 -3.37
C SER A 27 5.17 7.97 -3.65
N ILE A 28 4.92 6.72 -4.07
CA ILE A 28 5.97 5.77 -4.46
C ILE A 28 6.65 6.20 -5.76
N GLN A 29 5.91 6.73 -6.73
CA GLN A 29 6.49 7.21 -7.99
C GLN A 29 7.45 8.37 -7.78
N ASP A 30 7.16 9.27 -6.82
CA ASP A 30 8.03 10.41 -6.46
C ASP A 30 9.39 9.99 -5.89
N LEU A 31 9.52 8.76 -5.39
CA LEU A 31 10.79 8.23 -4.90
C LEU A 31 11.78 7.92 -6.04
N GLY A 32 11.34 7.95 -7.31
CA GLY A 32 12.22 7.74 -8.46
C GLY A 32 12.78 6.32 -8.59
N LEU A 33 12.16 5.36 -7.91
CA LEU A 33 12.63 3.97 -7.84
C LEU A 33 12.79 3.34 -9.22
N ASP A 34 13.86 2.60 -9.42
CA ASP A 34 14.13 1.86 -10.65
C ASP A 34 13.73 0.38 -10.53
N GLU A 35 13.82 -0.36 -11.63
CA GLU A 35 13.40 -1.77 -11.66
C GLU A 35 14.17 -2.66 -10.67
N ALA A 36 15.41 -2.34 -10.31
CA ALA A 36 16.16 -3.09 -9.32
C ALA A 36 15.58 -2.89 -7.90
N ASP A 37 15.12 -1.68 -7.59
CA ASP A 37 14.45 -1.37 -6.32
C ASP A 37 13.13 -2.16 -6.16
N PHE A 38 12.36 -2.33 -7.24
CA PHE A 38 11.12 -3.13 -7.21
C PHE A 38 11.37 -4.63 -7.06
N ARG A 39 12.51 -5.13 -7.56
CA ARG A 39 12.87 -6.56 -7.50
C ARG A 39 13.38 -6.98 -6.14
N GLY A 40 14.32 -6.21 -5.59
CA GLY A 40 15.08 -6.61 -4.42
C GLY A 40 15.66 -8.03 -4.56
N GLU A 41 15.88 -8.69 -3.43
CA GLU A 41 16.41 -10.07 -3.42
C GLU A 41 15.34 -11.10 -3.79
N ARG A 42 14.11 -10.88 -3.34
CA ARG A 42 13.02 -11.87 -3.47
C ARG A 42 12.60 -12.10 -4.91
N PHE A 43 12.71 -11.08 -5.76
CA PHE A 43 12.24 -11.13 -7.15
C PHE A 43 13.34 -10.83 -8.16
N ALA A 44 14.60 -11.05 -7.79
CA ALA A 44 15.75 -10.83 -8.67
C ALA A 44 15.54 -11.51 -10.04
N ASP A 45 15.11 -12.77 -10.04
CA ASP A 45 14.94 -13.60 -11.23
C ASP A 45 13.52 -13.54 -11.84
N TRP A 46 12.68 -12.60 -11.43
CA TRP A 46 11.30 -12.52 -11.93
C TRP A 46 11.27 -12.17 -13.43
N PRO A 47 10.57 -12.94 -14.29
CA PRO A 47 10.78 -12.88 -15.75
C PRO A 47 10.21 -11.63 -16.42
N GLN A 48 9.40 -10.84 -15.72
CA GLN A 48 8.75 -9.63 -16.24
C GLN A 48 9.16 -8.41 -15.41
N PRO A 49 9.07 -7.19 -15.95
CA PRO A 49 9.24 -5.97 -15.16
C PRO A 49 8.30 -5.99 -13.95
N LEU A 50 8.67 -5.39 -12.83
CA LEU A 50 7.80 -5.24 -11.66
C LEU A 50 7.30 -3.81 -11.50
N LYS A 51 8.09 -2.84 -11.95
CA LYS A 51 7.68 -1.43 -11.94
C LYS A 51 6.52 -1.20 -12.91
N GLY A 52 5.38 -0.75 -12.38
CA GLY A 52 4.24 -0.28 -13.17
C GLY A 52 3.20 -1.34 -13.58
N ASN A 53 3.23 -2.54 -12.98
CA ASN A 53 2.18 -3.56 -13.14
C ASN A 53 1.10 -3.51 -12.07
#